data_AF-A0A250X024-F1
#
_entry.id   AF-A0A250X024-F1
#
_cell.length_a   1.000
_cell.length_b   1.000
_cell.length_c   1.000
_cell.angle_alpha   90.00
_cell.angle_beta   90.00
_cell.angle_gamma   90.00
#
_symmetry.space_group_name_H-M   'P 1'
#
loop_
_entity.id
_entity.type
_entity.pdbx_description
1 polymer ?
#
loop_
_entity_poly.entity_id
_entity_poly.type
_entity_poly.pdbx_seq_one_letter_code
_entity_poly.pdbx_strand_id
1 'polypeptide(L)'
;MALEVTHCTTLITACIVILSCGEKMLMSSNEDKLQKMNPFALFAYQPFSKGKRNCIGQTFAVLEARTLLAMLYSKFSFQYAGSEPERQVHNVTSHPKDESS
;
A
#
# COMPACT_ATOMS: atom_id res chain seq x y z
N MET A 1 6.80 -1.64 42.89
CA MET A 1 5.50 -1.61 42.16
C MET A 1 5.39 -0.46 41.16
N ALA A 2 5.81 0.78 41.46
CA ALA A 2 5.71 1.89 40.49
C ALA A 2 6.63 1.76 39.25
N LEU A 3 7.81 1.12 39.38
CA LEU A 3 8.81 1.05 38.30
C LEU A 3 8.42 0.12 37.14
N GLU A 4 7.69 -0.98 37.41
CA GLU A 4 7.20 -1.87 36.35
C GLU A 4 6.07 -1.24 35.52
N VAL A 5 5.19 -0.47 36.15
CA VAL A 5 4.06 0.19 35.47
C VAL A 5 4.55 1.29 34.51
N THR A 6 5.62 2.01 34.88
CA THR A 6 6.24 3.01 34.01
C THR A 6 6.95 2.37 32.81
N HIS A 7 7.61 1.22 33.00
CA HIS A 7 8.26 0.50 31.90
C HIS A 7 7.25 -0.12 30.92
N CYS A 8 6.11 -0.60 31.45
CA CYS A 8 5.03 -1.13 30.62
C CYS A 8 4.34 -0.03 29.79
N THR A 9 4.04 1.12 30.40
CA THR A 9 3.43 2.25 29.69
C THR A 9 4.36 2.90 28.67
N THR A 10 5.67 3.01 28.95
CA THR A 10 6.65 3.51 27.96
C THR A 10 6.90 2.52 26.83
N LEU A 11 6.94 1.21 27.08
CA LEU A 11 7.06 0.20 26.03
C LEU A 11 5.82 0.14 25.13
N ILE A 12 4.61 0.22 25.72
CA ILE A 12 3.36 0.28 24.95
C ILE A 12 3.32 1.55 24.11
N THR A 13 3.67 2.70 24.69
CA THR A 13 3.71 3.97 23.95
C THR A 13 4.80 3.96 22.87
N ALA A 14 5.97 3.37 23.12
CA ALA A 14 7.02 3.21 22.14
C ALA A 14 6.59 2.28 20.99
N CYS A 15 5.93 1.15 21.27
CA CYS A 15 5.37 0.28 20.25
C CYS A 15 4.29 0.99 19.42
N ILE A 16 3.38 1.73 20.07
CA ILE A 16 2.34 2.53 19.38
C ILE A 16 2.98 3.61 18.51
N VAL A 17 4.01 4.32 19.01
CA VAL A 17 4.70 5.38 18.27
C VAL A 17 5.54 4.80 17.13
N ILE A 18 6.20 3.66 17.29
CA ILE A 18 6.95 2.99 16.23
C ILE A 18 6.01 2.49 15.14
N LEU A 19 4.87 1.88 15.50
CA LEU A 19 3.83 1.47 14.55
C LEU A 19 3.21 2.70 13.85
N SER A 20 2.86 3.75 14.61
CA SER A 20 2.28 4.98 14.07
C SER A 20 3.26 5.77 13.19
N CYS A 21 4.56 5.74 13.49
CA CYS A 21 5.59 6.41 12.68
C CYS A 21 5.93 5.60 11.42
N GLY A 22 5.91 4.27 11.51
CA GLY A 22 6.02 3.37 10.36
C GLY A 22 4.85 3.53 9.37
N GLU A 23 3.62 3.69 9.87
CA GLU A 23 2.45 3.97 9.04
C GLU A 23 2.55 5.32 8.32
N LYS A 24 3.03 6.37 8.99
CA LYS A 24 3.26 7.69 8.38
C LYS A 24 4.30 7.64 7.27
N MET A 25 5.37 6.85 7.43
CA MET A 25 6.40 6.68 6.40
C MET A 25 5.88 5.90 5.18
N LEU A 26 5.07 4.87 5.42
CA LEU A 26 4.49 4.08 4.34
C LEU A 26 3.44 4.89 3.54
N MET A 27 2.82 5.90 4.16
CA MET A 27 1.63 6.61 3.63
C MET A 27 1.92 7.96 2.96
N SER A 28 3.18 8.37 2.84
CA SER A 28 3.55 9.37 1.83
C SER A 28 3.63 8.68 0.46
N SER A 29 2.48 8.22 -0.03
CA SER A 29 2.32 7.97 -1.46
C SER A 29 2.69 9.27 -2.17
N ASN A 30 3.52 9.15 -3.21
CA ASN A 30 4.15 10.24 -3.96
C ASN A 30 3.20 11.35 -4.47
N GLU A 31 1.89 11.25 -4.28
CA GLU A 31 0.85 12.23 -4.60
C GLU A 31 1.24 13.65 -4.15
N ASP A 32 1.69 13.81 -2.90
CA ASP A 32 2.09 15.12 -2.34
C ASP A 32 3.33 15.72 -3.04
N LYS A 33 4.20 14.85 -3.58
CA LYS A 33 5.42 15.25 -4.31
C LYS A 33 5.16 15.46 -5.81
N LEU A 34 4.25 14.67 -6.40
CA LEU A 34 3.81 14.77 -7.79
C LEU A 34 3.08 16.09 -8.04
N GLN A 35 2.29 16.55 -7.06
CA GLN A 35 1.67 17.87 -7.04
C GLN A 35 2.65 19.03 -7.21
N LYS A 36 3.91 18.85 -6.77
CA LYS A 36 4.92 19.92 -6.75
C LYS A 36 5.74 20.02 -8.04
N MET A 37 5.72 19.01 -8.90
CA MET A 37 6.62 18.94 -10.06
C MET A 37 5.93 18.99 -11.43
N ASN A 38 4.63 18.67 -11.55
CA ASN A 38 3.92 18.77 -12.82
C ASN A 38 2.38 18.87 -12.63
N PRO A 39 1.71 19.94 -13.06
CA PRO A 39 0.26 20.08 -12.94
C PRO A 39 -0.53 19.02 -13.72
N PHE A 40 0.02 18.43 -14.78
CA PHE A 40 -0.61 17.34 -15.53
C PHE A 40 -0.53 15.98 -14.81
N ALA A 41 0.44 15.78 -13.91
CA ALA A 41 0.58 14.52 -13.16
C ALA A 41 -0.55 14.33 -12.13
N LEU A 42 -1.28 15.39 -11.78
CA LEU A 42 -2.34 15.39 -10.76
C LEU A 42 -3.50 14.44 -11.06
N PHE A 43 -3.69 14.09 -12.34
CA PHE A 43 -4.77 13.23 -12.82
C PHE A 43 -4.28 11.93 -13.47
N ALA A 44 -2.96 11.68 -13.46
CA ALA A 44 -2.37 10.53 -14.12
C ALA A 44 -2.63 9.20 -13.38
N TYR A 45 -2.76 9.26 -12.05
CA TYR A 45 -2.94 8.07 -11.22
C TYR A 45 -4.22 8.18 -10.39
N GLN A 46 -5.29 7.53 -10.87
CA GLN A 46 -6.60 7.58 -10.23
C GLN A 46 -7.34 6.22 -10.30
N PRO A 47 -6.77 5.16 -9.71
CA PRO A 47 -7.29 3.79 -9.86
C PRO A 47 -8.68 3.58 -9.23
N PHE A 48 -9.05 4.41 -8.25
CA PHE A 48 -10.32 4.31 -7.52
C PHE A 48 -11.29 5.46 -7.83
N SER A 49 -11.06 6.20 -8.93
CA SER A 49 -11.71 7.48 -9.22
C SER A 49 -11.32 8.59 -8.22
N LYS A 50 -11.83 9.81 -8.41
CA LYS A 50 -11.65 10.99 -7.54
C LYS A 50 -12.87 11.90 -7.68
N GLY A 51 -13.24 12.59 -6.61
CA GLY A 51 -14.40 13.49 -6.57
C GLY A 51 -15.66 12.87 -5.96
N LYS A 52 -16.86 13.38 -6.31
CA LYS A 52 -18.13 12.99 -5.68
C LYS A 52 -18.52 11.52 -5.88
N ARG A 53 -17.99 10.88 -6.93
CA ARG A 53 -18.18 9.46 -7.26
C ARG A 53 -16.89 8.66 -7.05
N ASN A 54 -16.09 9.06 -6.06
CA ASN A 54 -14.94 8.27 -5.62
C ASN A 54 -15.40 6.93 -5.05
N CYS A 55 -14.59 5.89 -5.20
CA CYS A 55 -14.84 4.61 -4.56
C CYS A 55 -14.84 4.80 -3.03
N ILE A 56 -15.95 4.46 -2.38
CA ILE A 56 -16.07 4.46 -0.92
C ILE A 56 -15.06 3.51 -0.25
N GLY A 57 -14.65 2.47 -0.99
CA GLY A 57 -13.66 1.48 -0.55
C GLY A 57 -12.21 1.87 -0.81
N GLN A 58 -11.89 3.06 -1.31
CA GLN A 58 -10.50 3.44 -1.64
C GLN A 58 -9.55 3.28 -0.44
N THR A 59 -9.95 3.76 0.74
CA THR A 59 -9.13 3.65 1.95
C THR A 59 -8.87 2.20 2.33
N PHE A 60 -9.91 1.36 2.24
CA PHE A 60 -9.81 -0.06 2.56
C PHE A 60 -8.89 -0.79 1.56
N ALA A 61 -9.08 -0.55 0.26
CA ALA A 61 -8.28 -1.19 -0.79
C ALA A 61 -6.78 -0.85 -0.67
N VAL A 62 -6.44 0.40 -0.37
CA VAL A 62 -5.04 0.81 -0.18
C VAL A 62 -4.44 0.19 1.08
N LEU A 63 -5.19 0.15 2.18
CA LEU A 63 -4.75 -0.46 3.43
C LEU A 63 -4.52 -1.98 3.27
N GLU A 64 -5.46 -2.67 2.65
CA GLU A 64 -5.39 -4.09 2.38
C GLU A 64 -4.18 -4.42 1.49
N ALA A 65 -4.03 -3.72 0.36
CA ALA A 65 -2.90 -3.94 -0.55
C ALA A 65 -1.55 -3.76 0.15
N ARG A 66 -1.41 -2.72 0.99
CA ARG A 66 -0.16 -2.44 1.71
C ARG A 66 0.12 -3.45 2.81
N THR A 67 -0.91 -3.89 3.53
CA THR A 67 -0.78 -4.92 4.55
C THR A 67 -0.38 -6.25 3.93
N LEU A 68 -1.04 -6.65 2.83
CA LEU A 68 -0.68 -7.86 2.07
C LEU A 68 0.75 -7.80 1.57
N LEU A 69 1.17 -6.71 0.93
CA LEU A 69 2.54 -6.54 0.45
C LEU A 69 3.56 -6.59 1.59
N ALA A 70 3.32 -5.91 2.71
CA ALA A 70 4.21 -5.94 3.86
C ALA A 70 4.36 -7.37 4.44
N MET A 71 3.26 -8.11 4.55
CA MET A 71 3.29 -9.51 5.01
C MET A 71 4.03 -10.42 4.04
N LEU A 72 3.79 -10.25 2.73
CA LEU A 72 4.43 -11.02 1.68
C LEU A 72 5.95 -10.80 1.65
N TYR A 73 6.39 -9.54 1.64
CA TYR A 73 7.82 -9.20 1.64
C TYR A 73 8.55 -9.60 2.93
N SER A 74 7.86 -9.62 4.07
CA SER A 74 8.48 -10.00 5.35
C SER A 74 8.71 -11.50 5.49
N LYS A 75 7.95 -12.33 4.78
CA LYS A 75 7.94 -13.79 4.96
C LYS A 75 8.49 -14.58 3.77
N PHE A 76 8.51 -13.99 2.58
CA PHE A 76 8.84 -14.70 1.34
C PHE A 76 9.93 -13.99 0.55
N SER A 77 10.67 -14.78 -0.23
CA SER A 77 11.57 -14.30 -1.28
C SER A 77 10.90 -14.54 -2.63
N PHE A 78 10.88 -13.52 -3.48
CA PHE A 78 10.24 -13.57 -4.80
C PHE A 78 11.30 -13.74 -5.88
N GLN A 79 11.07 -14.70 -6.78
CA GLN A 79 11.79 -14.83 -8.04
C GLN A 79 10.78 -14.85 -9.18
N TYR A 80 11.11 -14.19 -10.28
CA TYR A 80 10.25 -14.20 -11.46
C TYR A 80 10.38 -15.54 -12.17
N ALA A 81 9.25 -16.20 -12.43
CA ALA A 81 9.23 -17.53 -13.04
C ALA A 81 9.30 -17.51 -14.57
N GLY A 82 8.91 -16.40 -15.21
CA GLY A 82 8.84 -16.27 -16.67
C GLY A 82 10.16 -15.80 -17.31
N SER A 83 10.33 -16.10 -18.60
CA SER A 83 11.39 -15.50 -19.44
C SER A 83 10.94 -14.19 -20.10
N GLU A 84 9.63 -13.98 -20.24
CA GLU A 84 9.00 -12.81 -20.87
C GLU A 84 7.91 -12.25 -19.97
N PRO A 85 7.66 -10.92 -19.99
CA PRO A 85 6.65 -10.29 -19.15
C PRO A 85 5.25 -10.84 -19.43
N GLU A 86 4.53 -11.15 -18.35
CA GLU A 86 3.17 -11.69 -18.41
C GLU A 86 2.23 -10.74 -19.18
N ARG A 87 1.44 -11.29 -20.11
CA ARG A 87 0.54 -10.50 -20.96
C ARG A 87 -0.77 -10.24 -20.22
N GLN A 88 -1.18 -8.97 -20.14
CA GLN A 88 -2.49 -8.62 -19.58
C GLN A 88 -3.62 -8.86 -20.59
N VAL A 89 -4.67 -9.54 -20.13
CA VAL A 89 -5.93 -9.70 -20.84
C VAL A 89 -6.86 -8.55 -20.43
N HIS A 90 -7.35 -7.81 -21.42
CA HIS A 90 -8.20 -6.64 -21.22
C HIS A 90 -9.66 -7.01 -21.49
N ASN A 91 -10.36 -7.49 -20.46
CA ASN A 91 -11.81 -7.71 -20.47
C ASN A 91 -12.50 -6.66 -19.58
N VAL A 92 -13.57 -7.03 -18.86
CA VAL A 92 -14.21 -6.14 -17.86
C VAL A 92 -13.24 -5.81 -16.72
N THR A 93 -12.40 -6.76 -16.31
CA THR A 93 -11.31 -6.58 -15.36
C THR A 93 -10.00 -7.10 -15.94
N SER A 94 -8.92 -6.33 -15.79
CA SER A 94 -7.58 -6.73 -16.22
C SER A 94 -7.09 -7.90 -15.36
N HIS A 95 -6.59 -8.94 -16.00
CA HIS A 95 -5.99 -10.11 -15.34
C HIS A 95 -4.82 -10.63 -16.17
N PRO A 96 -3.84 -11.32 -15.55
CA PRO A 96 -2.80 -12.03 -16.31
C PRO A 96 -3.44 -13.11 -17.17
N LYS A 97 -2.78 -13.48 -18.28
CA LYS A 97 -3.25 -14.57 -19.12
C LYS A 97 -3.01 -15.89 -18.39
N ASP A 98 -4.05 -16.72 -18.26
CA ASP A 98 -3.85 -18.09 -17.78
C ASP A 98 -3.08 -18.88 -18.85
N GLU A 99 -2.06 -19.65 -18.44
CA GLU A 99 -1.30 -20.51 -19.36
C GLU A 99 -2.16 -21.60 -20.03
N SER A 100 -3.40 -21.81 -19.55
CA SER A 100 -4.31 -22.89 -19.94
C SER A 100 -5.46 -22.50 -20.88
N SER A 101 -5.48 -21.28 -21.47
CA SER A 101 -6.51 -20.83 -22.44
C SER A 101 -5.98 -20.19 -23.71
#